data_AF-N6X5E2-F1
#
_entry.id   AF-N6X5E2-F1
#
_cell.length_a   1.000
_cell.length_b   1.000
_cell.length_c   1.000
_cell.angle_alpha   90.00
_cell.angle_beta   90.00
_cell.angle_gamma   90.00
#
_symmetry.space_group_name_H-M   'P 1'
#
loop_
_entity.id
_entity.type
_entity.pdbx_description
1 polymer ?
#
loop_
_entity_poly.entity_id
_entity_poly.type
_entity_poly.pdbx_seq_one_letter_code
_entity_poly.pdbx_strand_id
1 'polypeptide(L)'
;MDARHSLIEAYFKHLESKLETIRAISEISEEEALMLCCCHLEALGARQYQEVEYTDPPRKAIPNYSKSAAFTKVLAEHSGYGFWDKIHPIGLLSYLPKLFDPDMQDYTIALSEIGYELREEGFVIEAVSHLFRNSKQREWFENHCHKGSLGNIAYSKVRSEIVHNITHQPISFDAKWQGERLPDIDYGLMVDCLENVISSLKAISLETRRFWWEQ
;
A
#
# COMPACT_ATOMS: atom_id res chain seq x y z
N MET A 1 -19.15 -26.86 -16.34
CA MET A 1 -18.53 -25.73 -15.62
C MET A 1 -18.49 -26.15 -14.15
N ASP A 2 -17.32 -26.11 -13.51
CA ASP A 2 -17.17 -26.50 -12.10
C ASP A 2 -17.92 -25.49 -11.21
N ALA A 3 -18.66 -25.96 -10.21
CA ALA A 3 -19.44 -25.09 -9.31
C ALA A 3 -18.56 -24.04 -8.62
N ARG A 4 -17.29 -24.38 -8.34
CA ARG A 4 -16.32 -23.44 -7.76
C ARG A 4 -15.90 -22.35 -8.74
N HIS A 5 -15.69 -22.71 -10.01
CA HIS A 5 -15.36 -21.76 -11.07
C HIS A 5 -16.48 -20.72 -11.22
N SER A 6 -17.73 -21.17 -11.30
CA SER A 6 -18.89 -20.26 -11.40
C SER A 6 -19.05 -19.36 -10.18
N LEU A 7 -18.71 -19.85 -8.97
CA LEU A 7 -18.72 -19.03 -7.76
C LEU A 7 -17.65 -17.93 -7.78
N ILE A 8 -16.43 -18.27 -8.21
CA ILE A 8 -15.33 -17.30 -8.38
C ILE A 8 -15.74 -16.22 -9.41
N GLU A 9 -16.26 -16.61 -10.57
CA GLU A 9 -16.73 -15.67 -11.59
C GLU A 9 -17.84 -14.74 -11.08
N ALA A 10 -18.83 -15.27 -10.37
CA ALA A 10 -19.93 -14.47 -9.80
C ALA A 10 -19.43 -13.45 -8.78
N TYR A 11 -18.47 -13.84 -7.94
CA TYR A 11 -17.85 -12.94 -6.96
C TYR A 11 -17.11 -11.78 -7.64
N PHE A 12 -16.27 -12.07 -8.64
CA PHE A 12 -15.53 -11.02 -9.34
C PHE A 12 -16.44 -10.12 -10.19
N LYS A 13 -17.51 -10.68 -10.79
CA LYS A 13 -18.53 -9.88 -11.46
C LYS A 13 -19.21 -8.89 -10.51
N HIS A 14 -19.40 -9.27 -9.24
CA HIS A 14 -19.93 -8.36 -8.23
C HIS A 14 -18.92 -7.25 -7.86
N LEU A 15 -17.62 -7.56 -7.78
CA LEU A 15 -16.58 -6.53 -7.59
C LEU A 15 -16.49 -5.57 -8.77
N GLU A 16 -16.54 -6.08 -10.00
CA GLU A 16 -16.57 -5.27 -11.23
C GLU A 16 -17.79 -4.33 -11.22
N SER A 17 -18.97 -4.81 -10.82
CA SER A 17 -20.16 -3.95 -10.66
C SER A 17 -19.99 -2.86 -9.61
N LYS A 18 -19.23 -3.10 -8.54
CA LYS A 18 -18.88 -2.07 -7.54
C LYS A 18 -17.93 -1.03 -8.14
N LEU A 19 -16.93 -1.47 -8.90
CA LEU A 19 -16.03 -0.57 -9.62
C LEU A 19 -16.80 0.36 -10.58
N GLU A 20 -17.77 -0.17 -11.34
CA GLU A 20 -18.64 0.65 -12.19
C GLU A 20 -19.47 1.65 -11.39
N THR A 21 -19.94 1.27 -10.20
CA THR A 21 -20.67 2.19 -9.32
C THR A 21 -19.75 3.33 -8.85
N ILE A 22 -18.49 3.03 -8.51
CA ILE A 22 -17.50 4.04 -8.12
C ILE A 22 -17.19 4.98 -9.29
N ARG A 23 -17.09 4.47 -10.52
CA ARG A 23 -16.94 5.27 -11.75
C ARG A 23 -18.14 6.20 -11.97
N ALA A 24 -19.36 5.76 -11.67
CA ALA A 24 -20.53 6.65 -11.73
C ALA A 24 -20.52 7.71 -10.61
N ILE A 25 -20.02 7.37 -9.41
CA ILE A 25 -19.91 8.32 -8.30
C ILE A 25 -18.89 9.42 -8.60
N SER A 26 -17.79 9.12 -9.30
CA SER A 26 -16.76 10.13 -9.62
C SER A 26 -17.26 11.25 -10.52
N GLU A 27 -18.32 11.00 -11.31
CA GLU A 27 -19.00 12.06 -12.09
C GLU A 27 -19.68 13.10 -11.19
N ILE A 28 -19.92 12.77 -9.91
CA ILE A 28 -20.59 13.61 -8.91
C ILE A 28 -19.59 14.11 -7.85
N SER A 29 -18.73 13.21 -7.33
CA SER A 29 -17.66 13.52 -6.36
C SER A 29 -16.48 12.58 -6.55
N GLU A 30 -15.36 13.13 -7.02
CA GLU A 30 -14.11 12.40 -7.13
C GLU A 30 -13.53 12.01 -5.76
N GLU A 31 -13.76 12.81 -4.73
CA GLU A 31 -13.28 12.55 -3.37
C GLU A 31 -13.97 11.32 -2.76
N GLU A 32 -15.29 11.22 -2.90
CA GLU A 32 -16.04 10.03 -2.46
C GLU A 32 -15.60 8.79 -3.25
N ALA A 33 -15.41 8.93 -4.57
CA ALA A 33 -14.93 7.84 -5.41
C ALA A 33 -13.51 7.38 -5.01
N LEU A 34 -12.60 8.32 -4.74
CA LEU A 34 -11.24 8.06 -4.25
C LEU A 34 -11.27 7.33 -2.90
N MET A 35 -12.12 7.79 -1.97
CA MET A 35 -12.31 7.12 -0.68
C MET A 35 -12.77 5.68 -0.88
N LEU A 36 -13.76 5.45 -1.75
CA LEU A 36 -14.28 4.11 -2.03
C LEU A 36 -13.22 3.20 -2.67
N CYS A 37 -12.43 3.71 -3.63
CA CYS A 37 -11.28 2.98 -4.18
C CYS A 37 -10.32 2.53 -3.07
N CYS A 38 -9.92 3.45 -2.21
CA CYS A 38 -9.02 3.17 -1.10
C CYS A 38 -9.59 2.13 -0.12
N CYS A 39 -10.88 2.24 0.22
CA CYS A 39 -11.57 1.30 1.11
C CYS A 39 -11.66 -0.10 0.51
N HIS A 40 -11.94 -0.21 -0.79
CA HIS A 40 -11.98 -1.51 -1.47
C HIS A 40 -10.60 -2.17 -1.56
N LEU A 41 -9.55 -1.40 -1.86
CA LEU A 41 -8.17 -1.90 -1.83
C LEU A 41 -7.76 -2.39 -0.44
N GLU A 42 -8.07 -1.63 0.61
CA GLU A 42 -7.83 -2.10 1.99
C GLU A 42 -8.56 -3.42 2.24
N ALA A 43 -9.85 -3.51 1.89
CA ALA A 43 -10.65 -4.70 2.15
C ALA A 43 -10.12 -5.93 1.40
N LEU A 44 -9.69 -5.77 0.15
CA LEU A 44 -9.08 -6.84 -0.65
C LEU A 44 -7.76 -7.31 -0.04
N GLY A 45 -6.89 -6.38 0.36
CA GLY A 45 -5.64 -6.71 1.05
C GLY A 45 -5.87 -7.37 2.41
N ALA A 46 -6.80 -6.83 3.22
CA ALA A 46 -7.13 -7.37 4.54
C ALA A 46 -7.62 -8.82 4.45
N ARG A 47 -8.47 -9.12 3.47
CA ARG A 47 -8.98 -10.47 3.24
C ARG A 47 -7.87 -11.48 2.93
N GLN A 48 -6.79 -11.05 2.28
CA GLN A 48 -5.67 -11.93 1.94
C GLN A 48 -4.62 -12.04 3.06
N TYR A 49 -4.31 -10.93 3.74
CA TYR A 49 -3.13 -10.86 4.63
C TYR A 49 -3.47 -10.66 6.12
N GLN A 50 -4.72 -10.33 6.49
CA GLN A 50 -5.14 -10.17 7.90
C GLN A 50 -6.00 -11.34 8.41
N GLU A 51 -6.86 -11.91 7.56
CA GLU A 51 -7.69 -13.06 7.93
C GLU A 51 -6.95 -14.37 7.63
N VAL A 52 -6.23 -14.90 8.63
CA VAL A 52 -5.66 -16.25 8.53
C VAL A 52 -6.19 -17.10 9.68
N GLU A 53 -7.30 -17.79 9.44
CA GLU A 53 -7.72 -18.95 10.25
C GLU A 53 -8.38 -20.08 9.43
N TYR A 54 -8.26 -20.06 8.09
CA TYR A 54 -8.91 -21.08 7.23
C TYR A 54 -8.01 -21.64 6.13
N THR A 55 -6.80 -22.07 6.48
CA THR A 55 -5.98 -22.92 5.59
C THR A 55 -5.61 -24.20 6.33
N ASP A 56 -5.56 -25.33 5.62
CA ASP A 56 -5.07 -26.62 6.14
C ASP A 56 -3.87 -27.05 5.28
N PRO A 57 -2.64 -27.12 5.83
CA PRO A 57 -2.29 -26.87 7.23
C PRO A 57 -2.47 -25.39 7.61
N PRO A 58 -2.77 -25.08 8.88
CA PRO A 58 -2.94 -23.72 9.35
C PRO A 58 -1.70 -22.90 9.02
N ARG A 59 -1.85 -21.94 8.11
CA ARG A 59 -0.92 -20.82 8.05
C ARG A 59 -0.90 -20.20 9.44
N LYS A 60 0.30 -19.99 9.99
CA LYS A 60 0.44 -19.17 11.19
C LYS A 60 -0.19 -17.82 10.85
N ALA A 61 -1.30 -17.49 11.50
CA ALA A 61 -1.75 -16.11 11.55
C ALA A 61 -0.54 -15.26 11.91
N ILE A 62 -0.17 -14.30 11.06
CA ILE A 62 0.82 -13.31 11.42
C ILE A 62 0.08 -12.40 12.39
N PRO A 63 0.31 -12.50 13.71
CA PRO A 63 -0.44 -11.71 14.66
C PRO A 63 -0.14 -10.24 14.36
N ASN A 64 -1.18 -9.43 14.15
CA ASN A 64 -1.09 -7.99 13.94
C ASN A 64 -0.54 -7.51 12.58
N TYR A 65 -0.83 -8.20 11.47
CA TYR A 65 -0.59 -7.59 10.15
C TYR A 65 -1.45 -6.32 9.99
N SER A 66 -0.85 -5.14 9.84
CA SER A 66 -1.58 -3.87 9.88
C SER A 66 -2.40 -3.64 8.60
N LYS A 67 -3.48 -2.86 8.71
CA LYS A 67 -4.31 -2.50 7.54
C LYS A 67 -3.51 -1.76 6.48
N SER A 68 -2.58 -0.89 6.89
CA SER A 68 -1.69 -0.19 5.97
C SER A 68 -0.70 -1.12 5.29
N ALA A 69 -0.19 -2.15 5.98
CA ALA A 69 0.66 -3.17 5.37
C ALA A 69 -0.12 -4.03 4.36
N ALA A 70 -1.39 -4.33 4.63
CA ALA A 70 -2.27 -5.06 3.71
C ALA A 70 -2.59 -4.24 2.46
N PHE A 71 -2.92 -2.96 2.65
CA PHE A 71 -3.13 -2.00 1.56
C PHE A 71 -1.88 -1.81 0.69
N THR A 72 -0.71 -1.63 1.32
CA THR A 72 0.57 -1.45 0.60
C THR A 72 0.91 -2.70 -0.20
N LYS A 73 0.75 -3.88 0.41
CA LYS A 73 1.13 -5.14 -0.22
C LYS A 73 0.24 -5.51 -1.41
N VAL A 74 -1.08 -5.36 -1.28
CA VAL A 74 -1.98 -5.64 -2.41
C VAL A 74 -1.70 -4.70 -3.59
N LEU A 75 -1.36 -3.44 -3.33
CA LEU A 75 -0.96 -2.49 -4.35
C LEU A 75 0.37 -2.89 -5.00
N ALA A 76 1.41 -3.18 -4.21
CA ALA A 76 2.72 -3.55 -4.72
C ALA A 76 2.68 -4.84 -5.57
N GLU A 77 1.86 -5.83 -5.18
CA GLU A 77 1.79 -7.12 -5.87
C GLU A 77 0.86 -7.11 -7.10
N HIS A 78 -0.23 -6.31 -7.08
CA HIS A 78 -1.32 -6.47 -8.04
C HIS A 78 -1.76 -5.20 -8.78
N SER A 79 -1.29 -4.00 -8.40
CA SER A 79 -1.73 -2.75 -9.07
C SER A 79 -1.07 -2.49 -10.43
N GLY A 80 0.03 -3.19 -10.73
CA GLY A 80 0.86 -2.92 -11.91
C GLY A 80 1.91 -1.80 -11.73
N TYR A 81 1.95 -1.14 -10.57
CA TYR A 81 2.91 -0.08 -10.26
C TYR A 81 3.99 -0.55 -9.28
N GLY A 82 5.26 -0.48 -9.72
CA GLY A 82 6.41 -1.00 -8.98
C GLY A 82 6.96 -0.10 -7.86
N PHE A 83 6.23 0.94 -7.46
CA PHE A 83 6.71 1.94 -6.51
C PHE A 83 6.04 1.87 -5.12
N TRP A 84 4.95 1.12 -4.96
CA TRP A 84 4.10 1.20 -3.75
C TRP A 84 4.79 0.74 -2.46
N ASP A 85 5.66 -0.27 -2.55
CA ASP A 85 6.47 -0.78 -1.45
C ASP A 85 7.79 -0.01 -1.25
N LYS A 86 8.13 0.91 -2.17
CA LYS A 86 9.39 1.66 -2.13
C LYS A 86 9.31 2.80 -1.13
N ILE A 87 10.43 3.03 -0.46
CA ILE A 87 10.58 3.99 0.61
C ILE A 87 10.77 5.39 0.04
N HIS A 88 10.01 6.35 0.53
CA HIS A 88 10.25 7.77 0.34
C HIS A 88 11.21 8.25 1.45
N PRO A 89 12.49 8.58 1.14
CA PRO A 89 13.48 8.89 2.19
C PRO A 89 13.10 10.08 3.06
N ILE A 90 12.67 11.18 2.44
CA ILE A 90 12.20 12.38 3.17
C ILE A 90 10.88 12.08 3.92
N GLY A 91 9.95 11.33 3.31
CA GLY A 91 8.70 10.91 3.95
C GLY A 91 8.94 10.08 5.22
N LEU A 92 9.95 9.21 5.22
CA LEU A 92 10.34 8.37 6.36
C LEU A 92 10.69 9.20 7.61
N LEU A 93 11.24 10.41 7.45
CA LEU A 93 11.57 11.30 8.57
C LEU A 93 10.37 11.57 9.48
N SER A 94 9.16 11.64 8.91
CA SER A 94 7.92 11.87 9.67
C SER A 94 7.50 10.69 10.56
N TYR A 95 8.12 9.52 10.36
CA TYR A 95 7.83 8.29 11.09
C TYR A 95 8.92 7.91 12.08
N LEU A 96 10.06 8.62 12.12
CA LEU A 96 11.11 8.37 13.08
C LEU A 96 10.61 8.68 14.51
N PRO A 97 10.68 7.74 15.46
CA PRO A 97 10.28 7.99 16.84
C PRO A 97 11.31 8.86 17.59
N LYS A 98 10.92 9.34 18.78
CA LYS A 98 11.77 10.13 19.68
C LYS A 98 13.14 9.53 20.02
N LEU A 99 13.32 8.23 19.79
CA LEU A 99 14.61 7.54 19.91
C LEU A 99 15.70 8.15 19.01
N PHE A 100 15.31 8.85 17.94
CA PHE A 100 16.21 9.49 16.97
C PHE A 100 16.37 11.00 17.19
N ASP A 101 15.66 11.61 18.16
CA ASP A 101 15.74 13.06 18.42
C ASP A 101 17.18 13.59 18.62
N PRO A 102 18.08 12.90 19.36
CA PRO A 102 19.44 13.40 19.60
C PRO A 102 20.36 13.47 18.37
N ASP A 103 19.95 12.86 17.26
CA ASP A 103 20.68 12.68 16.01
C ASP A 103 19.80 13.03 14.79
N MET A 104 18.62 13.60 15.02
CA MET A 104 17.61 13.82 13.98
C MET A 104 18.13 14.67 12.82
N GLN A 105 19.04 15.61 13.11
CA GLN A 105 19.69 16.42 12.08
C GLN A 105 20.56 15.57 11.14
N ASP A 106 21.31 14.60 11.67
CA ASP A 106 22.18 13.73 10.87
C ASP A 106 21.33 12.82 9.96
N TYR A 107 20.23 12.25 10.47
CA TYR A 107 19.28 11.49 9.63
C TYR A 107 18.60 12.36 8.58
N THR A 108 18.24 13.60 8.94
CA THR A 108 17.63 14.54 8.00
C THR A 108 18.57 14.82 6.83
N ILE A 109 19.85 15.05 7.11
CA ILE A 109 20.87 15.26 6.07
C ILE A 109 21.03 14.01 5.23
N ALA A 110 21.31 12.86 5.84
CA ALA A 110 21.58 11.61 5.12
C ALA A 110 20.39 11.17 4.24
N LEU A 111 19.15 11.27 4.74
CA LEU A 111 17.95 10.92 3.96
C LEU A 111 17.64 11.96 2.88
N SER A 112 17.97 13.24 3.08
CA SER A 112 17.80 14.27 2.06
C SER A 112 18.85 14.17 0.94
N GLU A 113 20.06 13.67 1.23
CA GLU A 113 21.11 13.43 0.23
C GLU A 113 20.75 12.33 -0.78
N ILE A 114 19.89 11.39 -0.39
CA ILE A 114 19.30 10.40 -1.32
C ILE A 114 18.43 11.10 -2.38
N GLY A 115 17.88 12.27 -2.02
CA GLY A 115 17.03 13.10 -2.86
C GLY A 115 15.58 12.64 -2.90
N TYR A 116 14.93 12.93 -4.03
CA TYR A 116 13.50 12.67 -4.24
C TYR A 116 13.20 11.29 -4.80
N GLU A 117 14.20 10.47 -5.07
CA GLU A 117 13.97 9.18 -5.69
C GLU A 117 13.55 8.14 -4.63
N LEU A 118 12.50 7.38 -4.92
CA LEU A 118 12.10 6.24 -4.10
C LEU A 118 13.18 5.16 -4.13
N ARG A 119 13.29 4.42 -3.04
CA ARG A 119 14.36 3.44 -2.84
C ARG A 119 13.83 2.14 -2.26
N GLU A 120 14.55 1.07 -2.56
CA GLU A 120 14.41 -0.19 -1.83
C GLU A 120 14.75 0.02 -0.36
N GLU A 121 14.06 -0.71 0.51
CA GLU A 121 14.25 -0.61 1.96
C GLU A 121 15.72 -0.83 2.37
N GLY A 122 16.37 -1.87 1.81
CA GLY A 122 17.76 -2.18 2.09
C GLY A 122 18.72 -1.05 1.77
N PHE A 123 18.49 -0.31 0.66
CA PHE A 123 19.30 0.84 0.30
C PHE A 123 19.19 1.97 1.33
N VAL A 124 17.97 2.27 1.78
CA VAL A 124 17.73 3.33 2.77
C VAL A 124 18.37 2.96 4.11
N ILE A 125 18.22 1.72 4.56
CA ILE A 125 18.83 1.22 5.80
C ILE A 125 20.36 1.31 5.71
N GLU A 126 20.97 0.89 4.59
CA GLU A 126 22.42 0.95 4.39
C GLU A 126 22.93 2.39 4.46
N ALA A 127 22.24 3.33 3.79
CA ALA A 127 22.63 4.74 3.74
C ALA A 127 22.73 5.39 5.12
N VAL A 128 21.87 5.00 6.07
CA VAL A 128 21.84 5.58 7.43
C VAL A 128 22.48 4.67 8.49
N SER A 129 22.97 3.48 8.11
CA SER A 129 23.43 2.46 9.06
C SER A 129 24.58 2.91 9.96
N HIS A 130 25.44 3.79 9.44
CA HIS A 130 26.57 4.37 10.17
C HIS A 130 26.15 5.38 11.26
N LEU A 131 24.90 5.86 11.22
CA LEU A 131 24.33 6.79 12.22
C LEU A 131 23.73 6.07 13.43
N PHE A 132 23.57 4.74 13.38
CA PHE A 132 22.97 3.99 14.48
C PHE A 132 23.85 4.03 15.74
N ARG A 133 23.40 4.75 16.77
CA ARG A 133 24.08 4.87 18.07
C ARG A 133 23.87 3.67 18.98
N ASN A 134 22.81 2.91 18.76
CA ASN A 134 22.46 1.76 19.59
C ASN A 134 21.66 0.70 18.81
N SER A 135 21.53 -0.49 19.39
CA SER A 135 20.82 -1.62 18.78
C SER A 135 19.33 -1.34 18.55
N LYS A 136 18.69 -0.49 19.37
CA LYS A 136 17.26 -0.18 19.23
C LYS A 136 16.97 0.67 17.99
N GLN A 137 17.86 1.60 17.64
CA GLN A 137 17.73 2.38 16.41
C GLN A 137 17.86 1.48 15.18
N ARG A 138 18.84 0.57 15.19
CA ARG A 138 19.03 -0.44 14.15
C ARG A 138 17.79 -1.33 14.01
N GLU A 139 17.35 -1.94 15.12
CA GLU A 139 16.17 -2.79 15.18
C GLU A 139 14.90 -2.05 14.70
N TRP A 140 14.80 -0.75 14.99
CA TRP A 140 13.69 0.04 14.50
C TRP A 140 13.70 0.13 12.97
N PHE A 141 14.84 0.45 12.36
CA PHE A 141 14.96 0.50 10.89
C PHE A 141 14.67 -0.87 10.25
N GLU A 142 15.27 -1.94 10.78
CA GLU A 142 15.07 -3.31 10.27
C GLU A 142 13.59 -3.77 10.34
N ASN A 143 12.83 -3.30 11.32
CA ASN A 143 11.44 -3.74 11.50
C ASN A 143 10.39 -2.74 11.02
N HIS A 144 10.73 -1.46 10.84
CA HIS A 144 9.75 -0.39 10.63
C HIS A 144 10.10 0.57 9.48
N CYS A 145 11.18 0.37 8.73
CA CYS A 145 11.50 1.25 7.59
C CYS A 145 10.37 1.26 6.54
N HIS A 146 9.67 0.14 6.34
CA HIS A 146 8.44 0.04 5.54
C HIS A 146 7.36 1.07 5.88
N LYS A 147 7.41 1.74 7.06
CA LYS A 147 6.51 2.86 7.38
C LYS A 147 6.67 4.07 6.47
N GLY A 148 7.86 4.25 5.88
CA GLY A 148 8.12 5.26 4.87
C GLY A 148 7.77 4.84 3.45
N SER A 149 7.19 3.65 3.23
CA SER A 149 6.76 3.23 1.89
C SER A 149 5.64 4.13 1.35
N LEU A 150 5.60 4.31 0.02
CA LEU A 150 4.58 5.14 -0.60
C LEU A 150 3.17 4.65 -0.28
N GLY A 151 2.93 3.34 -0.27
CA GLY A 151 1.63 2.75 0.07
C GLY A 151 1.21 3.05 1.51
N ASN A 152 2.15 3.07 2.47
CA ASN A 152 1.83 3.40 3.86
C ASN A 152 1.57 4.89 4.04
N ILE A 153 2.32 5.74 3.34
CA ILE A 153 2.07 7.18 3.33
C ILE A 153 0.70 7.47 2.69
N ALA A 154 0.39 6.86 1.54
CA ALA A 154 -0.91 6.98 0.87
C ALA A 154 -2.05 6.53 1.77
N TYR A 155 -1.87 5.39 2.47
CA TYR A 155 -2.84 4.92 3.44
C TYR A 155 -3.07 5.95 4.56
N SER A 156 -1.98 6.45 5.15
CA SER A 156 -2.06 7.37 6.30
C SER A 156 -2.63 8.72 5.91
N LYS A 157 -2.29 9.23 4.73
CA LYS A 157 -2.58 10.61 4.34
C LYS A 157 -3.82 10.75 3.47
N VAL A 158 -4.12 9.75 2.63
CA VAL A 158 -5.34 9.74 1.81
C VAL A 158 -6.39 8.88 2.49
N ARG A 159 -6.19 7.56 2.52
CA ARG A 159 -7.24 6.63 2.95
C ARG A 159 -7.75 6.91 4.36
N SER A 160 -6.84 7.14 5.31
CA SER A 160 -7.20 7.34 6.72
C SER A 160 -7.74 8.74 7.02
N GLU A 161 -7.36 9.75 6.24
CA GLU A 161 -7.84 11.12 6.42
C GLU A 161 -9.17 11.36 5.70
N ILE A 162 -9.31 10.88 4.46
CA ILE A 162 -10.49 11.13 3.61
C ILE A 162 -11.78 10.55 4.20
N VAL A 163 -11.68 9.46 4.99
CA VAL A 163 -12.80 8.88 5.74
C VAL A 163 -13.23 9.74 6.94
N HIS A 164 -12.39 10.67 7.40
CA HIS A 164 -12.67 11.60 8.49
C HIS A 164 -12.90 13.04 8.02
N ASN A 165 -12.37 13.40 6.84
CA ASN A 165 -12.49 14.72 6.22
C ASN A 165 -12.57 14.61 4.69
N ILE A 166 -13.78 14.69 4.15
CA ILE A 166 -14.09 14.44 2.73
C ILE A 166 -13.52 15.53 1.79
N THR A 167 -13.10 16.69 2.28
CA THR A 167 -12.52 17.76 1.44
C THR A 167 -11.02 17.54 1.13
N HIS A 168 -10.56 16.29 1.10
CA HIS A 168 -9.14 15.99 0.93
C HIS A 168 -8.71 16.28 -0.52
N GLN A 169 -7.68 17.11 -0.68
CA GLN A 169 -7.09 17.35 -2.00
C GLN A 169 -6.15 16.21 -2.39
N PRO A 170 -5.94 15.96 -3.70
CA PRO A 170 -4.93 15.02 -4.18
C PRO A 170 -3.58 15.22 -3.51
N ILE A 171 -2.87 14.12 -3.22
CA ILE A 171 -1.51 14.19 -2.69
C ILE A 171 -0.52 14.08 -3.84
N SER A 172 0.12 15.19 -4.14
CA SER A 172 1.31 15.21 -4.99
C SER A 172 2.55 14.86 -4.18
N PHE A 173 3.35 13.95 -4.72
CA PHE A 173 4.72 13.73 -4.27
C PHE A 173 5.67 14.35 -5.29
N ASP A 174 6.66 15.12 -4.82
CA ASP A 174 7.79 15.51 -5.65
C ASP A 174 8.79 14.36 -5.87
N ALA A 175 8.40 13.14 -5.49
CA ALA A 175 9.23 11.96 -5.59
C ALA A 175 9.26 11.36 -6.99
N LYS A 176 10.30 10.55 -7.24
CA LYS A 176 10.55 9.88 -8.52
C LYS A 176 10.78 8.39 -8.35
N TRP A 177 10.41 7.61 -9.37
CA TRP A 177 10.75 6.19 -9.46
C TRP A 177 11.26 5.87 -10.86
N GLN A 178 12.43 5.25 -10.93
CA GLN A 178 13.14 4.96 -12.17
C GLN A 178 13.36 6.21 -13.03
N GLY A 179 13.59 7.36 -12.39
CA GLY A 179 13.82 8.65 -13.03
C GLY A 179 12.55 9.39 -13.49
N GLU A 180 11.38 8.76 -13.40
CA GLU A 180 10.09 9.37 -13.73
C GLU A 180 9.43 9.96 -12.48
N ARG A 181 8.74 11.09 -12.63
CA ARG A 181 7.95 11.66 -11.53
C ARG A 181 6.80 10.72 -11.21
N LEU A 182 6.55 10.49 -9.92
CA LEU A 182 5.39 9.72 -9.50
C LEU A 182 4.09 10.41 -9.93
N PRO A 183 3.06 9.64 -10.30
CA PRO A 183 1.72 10.18 -10.45
C PRO A 183 1.21 10.73 -9.12
N ASP A 184 0.29 11.69 -9.19
CA ASP A 184 -0.44 12.16 -8.02
C ASP A 184 -1.31 11.02 -7.47
N ILE A 185 -1.47 10.96 -6.15
CA ILE A 185 -2.39 10.00 -5.54
C ILE A 185 -3.79 10.64 -5.54
N ASP A 186 -4.49 10.43 -6.64
CA ASP A 186 -5.83 10.92 -6.94
C ASP A 186 -6.80 9.79 -7.29
N TYR A 187 -8.03 10.14 -7.65
CA TYR A 187 -9.04 9.17 -8.09
C TYR A 187 -8.57 8.36 -9.31
N GLY A 188 -7.95 9.00 -10.30
CA GLY A 188 -7.49 8.37 -11.54
C GLY A 188 -6.49 7.25 -11.28
N LEU A 189 -5.44 7.53 -10.49
CA LEU A 189 -4.47 6.51 -10.12
C LEU A 189 -5.12 5.37 -9.31
N MET A 190 -5.99 5.71 -8.35
CA MET A 190 -6.54 4.73 -7.43
C MET A 190 -7.64 3.84 -8.06
N VAL A 191 -8.38 4.35 -9.05
CA VAL A 191 -9.32 3.53 -9.83
C VAL A 191 -8.59 2.55 -10.75
N ASP A 192 -7.50 3.00 -11.40
CA ASP A 192 -6.64 2.15 -12.21
C ASP A 192 -6.00 1.05 -11.35
N CYS A 193 -5.50 1.41 -10.17
CA CYS A 193 -4.98 0.44 -9.21
C CYS A 193 -6.04 -0.59 -8.81
N LEU A 194 -7.26 -0.15 -8.49
CA LEU A 194 -8.34 -1.07 -8.09
C LEU A 194 -8.75 -2.00 -9.24
N GLU A 195 -8.85 -1.50 -10.47
CA GLU A 195 -9.12 -2.30 -11.65
C GLU A 195 -8.05 -3.37 -11.88
N ASN A 196 -6.78 -2.98 -11.86
CA ASN A 196 -5.66 -3.90 -12.03
C ASN A 196 -5.62 -4.96 -10.93
N VAL A 197 -5.86 -4.57 -9.68
CA VAL A 197 -5.95 -5.50 -8.54
C VAL A 197 -7.10 -6.49 -8.75
N ILE A 198 -8.30 -6.04 -9.08
CA ILE A 198 -9.46 -6.92 -9.33
C ILE A 198 -9.14 -7.90 -10.47
N SER A 199 -8.57 -7.40 -11.56
CA SER A 199 -8.20 -8.20 -12.74
C SER A 199 -7.14 -9.25 -12.42
N SER A 200 -6.06 -8.86 -11.72
CA SER A 200 -4.97 -9.74 -11.30
C SER A 200 -5.47 -10.85 -10.37
N LEU A 201 -6.23 -10.48 -9.32
CA LEU A 201 -6.79 -11.44 -8.36
C LEU A 201 -7.79 -12.40 -9.02
N LYS A 202 -8.57 -11.91 -10.00
CA LYS A 202 -9.48 -12.75 -10.80
C LYS A 202 -8.70 -13.77 -11.62
N ALA A 203 -7.68 -13.32 -12.35
CA ALA A 203 -6.84 -14.20 -13.16
C ALA A 203 -6.22 -15.32 -12.30
N ILE A 204 -5.59 -14.94 -11.19
CA ILE A 204 -4.99 -15.86 -10.21
C ILE A 204 -6.03 -16.84 -9.66
N SER A 205 -7.24 -16.36 -9.35
CA SER A 205 -8.28 -17.23 -8.77
C SER A 205 -8.86 -18.23 -9.78
N LEU A 206 -9.05 -17.80 -11.03
CA LEU A 206 -9.56 -18.64 -12.11
C LEU A 206 -8.52 -19.69 -12.55
N GLU A 207 -7.25 -19.31 -12.61
CA GLU A 207 -6.15 -20.22 -12.94
C GLU A 207 -6.02 -21.35 -11.92
N THR A 208 -6.03 -21.00 -10.63
CA THR A 208 -5.85 -21.97 -9.53
C THR A 208 -7.14 -22.69 -9.11
N ARG A 209 -8.30 -22.23 -9.60
CA ARG A 209 -9.64 -22.64 -9.15
C ARG A 209 -9.86 -22.49 -7.64
N ARG A 210 -9.18 -21.53 -7.02
CA ARG A 210 -9.31 -21.17 -5.61
C ARG A 210 -9.39 -19.66 -5.53
N PHE A 211 -10.09 -19.12 -4.55
CA PHE A 211 -10.01 -17.68 -4.32
C PHE A 211 -8.57 -17.30 -3.93
N TRP A 212 -8.11 -16.12 -4.37
CA TRP A 212 -6.74 -15.65 -4.10
C TRP A 212 -6.38 -15.64 -2.61
N TRP A 213 -7.36 -15.41 -1.72
CA TRP A 213 -7.15 -15.41 -0.28
C TRP A 213 -7.00 -16.82 0.32
N GLU A 214 -7.33 -17.87 -0.44
CA GLU A 214 -7.17 -19.28 -0.03
C GLU A 214 -5.81 -19.86 -0.43
N GLN A 215 -5.02 -19.10 -1.19
CA GLN A 215 -3.73 -19.53 -1.73
C GLN A 215 -2.62 -19.22 -0.76
#